data_AF-A0A947TDP8-F1
#
_entry.id   AF-A0A947TDP8-F1
#
_cell.length_a   1.000
_cell.length_b   1.000
_cell.length_c   1.000
_cell.angle_alpha   90.00
_cell.angle_beta   90.00
_cell.angle_gamma   90.00
#
_symmetry.space_group_name_H-M   'P 1'
#
loop_
_entity.id
_entity.type
_entity.pdbx_description
1 polymer ?
#
loop_
_entity_poly.entity_id
_entity_poly.type
_entity_poly.pdbx_seq_one_letter_code
_entity_poly.pdbx_strand_id
1 'polypeptide(L)'
;YRPAGSQAIRVDLAEKIFRAAHETRAKAQGTERRGKFVLDLALPVSIGLEQANAERLLGQAGFRVEHARPLAEGAFGPPRPHRWSWRPARRKPERAPPAQPVEGNAFAGLAKLMR
;
A
#
# COMPACT_ATOMS: atom_id res chain seq x y z
N TYR A 1 1.76 17.69 2.36
CA TYR A 1 1.19 16.81 1.32
C TYR A 1 1.76 15.41 1.50
N ARG A 2 1.01 14.37 1.11
CA ARG A 2 1.41 12.96 1.20
C ARG A 2 1.68 12.41 -0.20
N PRO A 3 2.79 11.68 -0.43
CA PRO A 3 3.07 11.09 -1.74
C PRO A 3 2.09 9.96 -2.05
N ALA A 4 1.69 9.84 -3.31
CA ALA A 4 0.79 8.84 -3.86
C ALA A 4 1.28 8.46 -5.27
N GLY A 5 2.34 7.64 -5.36
CA GLY A 5 2.98 7.33 -6.64
C GLY A 5 3.61 8.57 -7.27
N SER A 6 3.19 8.93 -8.48
CA SER A 6 3.67 10.13 -9.19
C SER A 6 2.96 11.42 -8.74
N GLN A 7 1.89 11.32 -7.96
CA GLN A 7 1.12 12.46 -7.46
C GLN A 7 1.38 12.71 -5.96
N ALA A 8 0.99 13.89 -5.48
CA ALA A 8 0.93 14.21 -4.06
C ALA A 8 -0.45 14.76 -3.70
N ILE A 9 -1.02 14.28 -2.59
CA ILE A 9 -2.35 14.67 -2.12
C ILE A 9 -2.27 15.41 -0.79
N ARG A 10 -3.22 16.31 -0.52
CA ARG A 10 -3.34 16.93 0.80
C ARG A 10 -3.55 15.85 1.87
N VAL A 11 -2.93 16.04 3.03
CA VAL A 11 -2.95 15.03 4.11
C VAL A 11 -4.39 14.79 4.60
N ASP A 12 -5.18 15.84 4.76
CA ASP A 12 -6.58 15.73 5.19
C ASP A 12 -7.45 14.91 4.22
N LEU A 13 -7.21 15.03 2.91
CA LEU A 13 -7.91 14.24 1.89
C LEU A 13 -7.44 12.77 1.89
N ALA A 14 -6.15 12.53 2.09
CA ALA A 14 -5.63 11.17 2.25
C ALA A 14 -6.26 10.47 3.46
N GLU A 15 -6.38 11.16 4.59
CA GLU A 15 -7.04 10.63 5.79
C GLU A 15 -8.52 10.32 5.57
N LYS A 16 -9.23 11.15 4.78
CA LYS A 16 -10.62 10.86 4.36
C LYS A 16 -10.71 9.57 3.53
N ILE A 17 -9.79 9.39 2.58
CA ILE A 17 -9.71 8.15 1.78
C ILE A 17 -9.43 6.93 2.66
N PHE A 18 -8.46 7.04 3.58
CA PHE A 18 -8.13 5.94 4.49
C PHE A 18 -9.30 5.57 5.37
N ARG A 19 -9.99 6.57 5.94
CA ARG A 19 -11.19 6.35 6.74
C ARG A 19 -12.25 5.59 5.95
N ALA A 20 -12.59 6.06 4.75
CA ALA A 20 -13.59 5.40 3.88
C ALA A 20 -13.19 3.94 3.56
N ALA A 21 -11.91 3.68 3.26
CA ALA A 21 -11.43 2.33 3.00
C ALA A 21 -11.51 1.42 4.24
N HIS A 22 -11.18 1.95 5.42
CA HIS A 22 -11.27 1.23 6.69
C HIS A 22 -12.72 0.95 7.11
N GLU A 23 -13.65 1.87 6.86
CA GLU A 23 -15.08 1.67 7.09
C GLU A 23 -15.63 0.54 6.20
N THR A 24 -15.29 0.54 4.90
CA THR A 24 -15.68 -0.54 3.98
C THR A 24 -15.09 -1.88 4.43
N ARG A 25 -13.83 -1.91 4.87
CA ARG A 25 -13.22 -3.10 5.47
C ARG A 25 -14.00 -3.56 6.70
N ALA A 26 -14.33 -2.66 7.62
CA ALA A 26 -15.04 -3.00 8.85
C ALA A 26 -16.42 -3.60 8.56
N LYS A 27 -17.16 -3.05 7.59
CA LYS A 27 -18.44 -3.59 7.12
C LYS A 27 -18.32 -4.98 6.49
N ALA A 28 -17.18 -5.29 5.88
CA ALA A 28 -16.91 -6.60 5.29
C ALA A 28 -16.40 -7.65 6.30
N GLN A 29 -16.01 -7.25 7.51
CA GLN A 29 -15.62 -8.18 8.57
C GLN A 29 -16.85 -8.99 9.02
N GLY A 30 -16.79 -10.31 8.84
CA GLY A 30 -17.87 -11.24 9.22
C GLY A 30 -18.60 -11.88 8.03
N THR A 31 -18.59 -11.24 6.86
CA THR A 31 -19.31 -11.73 5.67
C THR A 31 -18.39 -12.50 4.71
N GLU A 32 -17.12 -12.09 4.61
CA GLU A 32 -16.16 -12.65 3.64
C GLU A 32 -15.19 -13.63 4.31
N ARG A 33 -15.33 -14.93 3.98
CA ARG A 33 -14.52 -16.05 4.53
C ARG A 33 -12.99 -15.90 4.42
N ARG A 34 -12.48 -15.01 3.55
CA ARG A 34 -11.03 -14.85 3.29
C ARG A 34 -10.47 -13.46 3.64
N GLY A 35 -11.27 -12.61 4.30
CA GLY A 35 -10.86 -11.23 4.62
C GLY A 35 -10.55 -10.39 3.38
N LYS A 36 -11.08 -10.79 2.22
CA LYS A 36 -11.04 -10.03 0.97
C LYS A 36 -12.34 -9.25 0.83
N PHE A 37 -12.31 -8.05 0.26
CA PHE A 37 -13.48 -7.20 0.05
C PHE A 37 -13.28 -6.32 -1.18
N VAL A 38 -14.33 -5.63 -1.64
CA VAL A 38 -14.23 -4.66 -2.74
C VAL A 38 -14.11 -3.26 -2.14
N LEU A 39 -13.23 -2.44 -2.69
CA LEU A 39 -13.17 -1.01 -2.40
C LEU A 39 -13.63 -0.22 -3.61
N ASP A 40 -14.44 0.81 -3.37
CA ASP A 40 -14.78 1.81 -4.37
C ASP A 40 -13.69 2.90 -4.41
N LEU A 41 -13.15 3.14 -5.61
CA LEU A 41 -12.12 4.16 -5.85
C LEU A 41 -12.71 5.48 -6.38
N ALA A 42 -14.04 5.64 -6.44
CA ALA A 42 -14.70 6.85 -6.92
C ALA A 42 -14.29 8.10 -6.13
N LEU A 43 -14.16 8.00 -4.80
CA LEU A 43 -13.74 9.14 -3.96
C LEU A 43 -12.32 9.64 -4.29
N PRO A 44 -11.27 8.80 -4.29
CA PRO A 44 -9.94 9.22 -4.74
C PRO A 44 -9.93 9.82 -6.16
N VAL A 45 -10.67 9.21 -7.09
CA VAL A 45 -10.69 9.64 -8.49
C VAL A 45 -11.37 11.00 -8.65
N SER A 46 -12.49 11.24 -7.95
CA SER A 46 -13.23 12.50 -8.06
C SER A 46 -12.46 13.72 -7.54
N ILE A 47 -11.51 13.50 -6.62
CA ILE A 47 -10.63 14.56 -6.10
C ILE A 47 -9.30 14.68 -6.87
N GLY A 48 -9.17 13.99 -8.01
CA GLY A 48 -8.08 14.15 -8.97
C GLY A 48 -6.92 13.16 -8.86
N LEU A 49 -7.05 12.05 -8.09
CA LEU A 49 -6.05 10.98 -8.13
C LEU A 49 -6.29 10.03 -9.31
N GLU A 50 -5.22 9.72 -10.03
CA GLU A 50 -5.22 8.59 -10.95
C GLU A 50 -5.43 7.29 -10.18
N GLN A 51 -6.11 6.32 -10.80
CA GLN A 51 -6.45 5.05 -10.16
C GLN A 51 -5.20 4.32 -9.64
N ALA A 52 -4.13 4.27 -10.43
CA ALA A 52 -2.86 3.66 -10.04
C ALA A 52 -2.21 4.36 -8.82
N ASN A 53 -2.38 5.68 -8.69
CA ASN A 53 -1.86 6.45 -7.56
C ASN A 53 -2.73 6.30 -6.31
N ALA A 54 -4.05 6.17 -6.48
CA ALA A 54 -4.97 5.79 -5.40
C ALA A 54 -4.62 4.40 -4.82
N GLU A 55 -4.31 3.43 -5.68
CA GLU A 55 -3.86 2.10 -5.25
C GLU A 55 -2.56 2.17 -4.43
N ARG A 56 -1.57 2.95 -4.90
CA ARG A 56 -0.31 3.16 -4.18
C ARG A 56 -0.52 3.85 -2.83
N LEU A 57 -1.41 4.85 -2.77
CA LEU A 57 -1.76 5.54 -1.53
C LEU A 57 -2.36 4.57 -0.51
N LEU A 58 -3.35 3.77 -0.92
CA LEU A 58 -3.96 2.74 -0.09
C LEU A 58 -2.95 1.67 0.35
N GLY A 59 -1.98 1.34 -0.51
CA GLY A 59 -0.85 0.47 -0.19
C GLY A 59 -0.05 0.92 1.03
N GLN A 60 0.13 2.24 1.21
CA GLN A 60 0.83 2.78 2.36
C GLN A 60 0.06 2.62 3.68
N ALA A 61 -1.27 2.43 3.61
CA ALA A 61 -2.12 2.13 4.75
C ALA A 61 -2.31 0.61 4.97
N GLY A 62 -1.56 -0.23 4.25
CA GLY A 62 -1.56 -1.69 4.42
C GLY A 62 -2.61 -2.42 3.60
N PHE A 63 -3.35 -1.72 2.73
CA PHE A 63 -4.24 -2.36 1.76
C PHE A 63 -3.44 -2.98 0.61
N ARG A 64 -3.91 -4.10 0.09
CA ARG A 64 -3.33 -4.78 -1.08
C ARG A 64 -4.42 -5.12 -2.06
N VAL A 65 -4.24 -4.71 -3.30
CA VAL A 65 -5.12 -5.02 -4.42
C VAL A 65 -4.72 -6.36 -5.06
N GLU A 66 -5.73 -7.14 -5.41
CA GLU A 66 -5.66 -8.30 -6.28
C GLU A 66 -6.51 -7.96 -7.51
N HIS A 67 -5.82 -7.57 -8.58
CA HIS A 67 -6.47 -7.21 -9.83
C HIS A 67 -7.24 -8.41 -10.38
N ALA A 68 -8.48 -8.12 -10.79
CA ALA A 68 -9.32 -9.11 -11.42
C ALA A 68 -8.75 -9.44 -12.80
N ARG A 69 -8.87 -10.72 -13.19
CA ARG A 69 -8.50 -11.12 -14.54
C ARG A 69 -9.43 -10.43 -15.54
N PRO A 70 -8.91 -9.97 -16.68
CA PRO A 70 -9.73 -9.53 -17.80
C PRO A 70 -10.74 -10.60 -18.20
N LEU A 71 -11.83 -10.17 -18.82
CA LEU A 71 -12.77 -11.10 -19.44
C LEU A 71 -12.06 -11.87 -20.56
N ALA A 72 -12.43 -13.13 -20.75
CA ALA A 72 -11.93 -13.92 -21.87
C ALA A 72 -12.38 -13.29 -23.20
N GLU A 73 -11.63 -13.55 -24.27
CA GLU A 73 -12.01 -13.11 -25.60
C GLU A 73 -13.39 -13.67 -25.97
N GLY A 74 -14.27 -12.80 -26.49
CA GLY A 74 -15.66 -13.16 -26.80
C GLY A 74 -16.61 -13.31 -25.60
N ALA A 75 -16.14 -13.12 -24.36
CA ALA A 75 -17.01 -13.06 -23.20
C ALA A 75 -17.65 -11.67 -23.08
N PHE A 76 -18.90 -11.62 -22.64
CA PHE A 76 -19.65 -10.39 -22.42
C PHE A 76 -20.08 -10.25 -20.96
N GLY A 77 -20.09 -9.02 -20.45
CA GLY A 77 -20.50 -8.70 -19.09
C GLY A 77 -19.52 -7.77 -18.37
N PRO A 78 -19.88 -7.27 -17.19
CA PRO A 78 -18.99 -6.42 -16.41
C PRO A 78 -17.76 -7.21 -15.96
N PRO A 79 -16.56 -6.61 -16.03
CA PRO A 79 -15.37 -7.24 -15.48
C PRO A 79 -15.57 -7.46 -13.98
N ARG A 80 -15.00 -8.56 -13.47
CA ARG A 80 -15.01 -8.80 -12.03
C ARG A 80 -14.34 -7.62 -11.30
N PRO A 81 -14.89 -7.15 -10.17
CA PRO A 81 -14.24 -6.10 -9.42
C PRO A 81 -12.92 -6.59 -8.83
N HIS A 82 -11.97 -5.68 -8.68
CA HIS A 82 -10.73 -5.94 -7.97
C HIS A 82 -11.01 -6.27 -6.51
N ARG A 83 -10.28 -7.25 -5.97
CA ARG A 83 -10.41 -7.63 -4.57
C ARG A 83 -9.29 -6.99 -3.77
N TRP A 84 -9.60 -6.64 -2.54
CA TRP A 84 -8.71 -5.99 -1.61
C TRP A 84 -8.54 -6.83 -0.37
N SER A 85 -7.34 -6.85 0.17
CA SER A 85 -7.06 -7.37 1.50
C SER A 85 -6.35 -6.29 2.30
N TRP A 86 -6.40 -6.40 3.63
CA TRP A 86 -5.68 -5.50 4.51
C TRP A 86 -4.80 -6.28 5.45
N ARG A 87 -3.54 -5.86 5.58
CA ARG A 87 -2.63 -6.35 6.60
C ARG A 87 -2.05 -5.15 7.34
N PRO A 88 -1.96 -5.20 8.68
CA PRO A 88 -1.28 -4.14 9.42
C PRO A 88 0.14 -4.00 8.86
N ALA A 89 0.53 -2.76 8.57
CA ALA A 89 1.89 -2.48 8.16
C ALA A 89 2.82 -2.95 9.28
N ARG A 90 3.71 -3.91 8.98
CA ARG A 90 4.75 -4.26 9.96
C ARG A 90 5.61 -3.01 10.11
N ARG A 91 5.77 -2.54 11.35
CA ARG A 91 6.77 -1.52 11.67
C ARG A 91 8.09 -2.05 11.10
N LYS A 92 8.69 -1.33 10.16
CA LYS A 92 10.00 -1.72 9.64
C LYS A 92 10.91 -1.79 10.87
N PRO A 93 11.58 -2.93 11.15
CA PRO A 93 12.54 -2.93 12.24
C PRO A 93 13.49 -1.79 11.97
N GLU A 94 13.71 -0.95 12.98
CA GLU A 94 14.68 0.12 12.91
C GLU A 94 15.98 -0.51 12.42
N ARG A 95 16.51 0.01 11.31
CA ARG A 95 17.68 -0.60 10.68
C ARG A 95 18.79 -0.50 11.73
N ALA A 96 19.12 -1.64 12.34
CA ALA A 96 20.21 -1.69 13.30
C ALA A 96 21.41 -1.03 12.63
N PRO A 97 22.13 -0.14 13.34
CA PRO A 97 23.34 0.44 12.79
C PRO A 97 24.25 -0.70 12.31
N PRO A 98 24.96 -0.51 11.19
CA PRO A 98 25.85 -1.55 10.67
C PRO A 98 26.77 -2.00 11.81
N ALA A 99 26.84 -3.32 12.03
CA ALA A 99 27.69 -3.88 13.07
C ALA A 99 29.12 -3.37 12.87
N GLN A 100 29.76 -2.92 13.95
CA GLN A 100 31.14 -2.47 13.86
C GLN A 100 32.01 -3.66 13.41
N PRO A 101 32.97 -3.45 12.48
CA PRO A 101 33.88 -4.50 12.08
C PRO A 101 34.61 -5.06 13.30
N VAL A 102 34.69 -6.39 13.42
CA VAL A 102 35.43 -7.06 14.50
C VAL A 102 36.88 -6.58 14.51
N GLU A 103 37.38 -6.18 15.67
CA GLU A 103 38.76 -5.72 15.84
C GLU A 103 39.75 -6.81 15.41
N GLY A 104 40.71 -6.45 14.55
CA GLY A 104 41.70 -7.37 13.99
C GLY A 104 41.41 -7.90 12.58
N ASN A 105 40.25 -7.57 11.98
CA ASN A 105 40.03 -7.88 10.57
C ASN A 105 40.77 -6.90 9.63
N ALA A 106 41.10 -7.36 8.42
CA ALA A 106 41.87 -6.59 7.43
C ALA A 106 41.19 -5.29 6.95
N PHE A 107 39.91 -5.09 7.27
CA PHE A 107 39.10 -3.95 6.83
C PHE A 107 38.76 -2.98 7.98
N ALA A 108 39.20 -3.25 9.21
CA ALA A 108 38.90 -2.45 10.39
C ALA A 108 39.51 -1.03 10.31
N GLY A 109 40.65 -0.90 9.62
CA GLY A 109 41.28 0.40 9.34
C GLY A 109 40.49 1.25 8.34
N LEU A 110 39.78 0.63 7.39
CA LEU A 110 39.04 1.34 6.34
C LEU A 110 37.86 2.14 6.90
N ALA A 111 37.19 1.61 7.92
CA ALA A 111 36.05 2.26 8.58
C ALA A 111 36.41 3.59 9.27
N LYS A 112 37.69 3.82 9.61
CA LYS A 112 38.16 5.08 10.21
C LYS A 112 38.45 6.16 9.16
N LEU A 113 38.63 5.77 7.89
CA LEU A 113 38.96 6.69 6.79
C LEU A 113 37.73 7.22 6.04
N MET A 114 36.58 6.54 6.12
CA MET A 114 35.35 6.92 5.39
C MET A 114 34.39 7.81 6.21
N ARG A 115 34.90 8.62 7.15
CA ARG A 115 34.09 9.42 8.08
C ARG A 115 34.14 10.91 7.78
#